data_AF-B3RUV9-F1
#
_entry.id   AF-B3RUV9-F1
#
_cell.length_a   1.000
_cell.length_b   1.000
_cell.length_c   1.000
_cell.angle_alpha   90.00
_cell.angle_beta   90.00
_cell.angle_gamma   90.00
#
_symmetry.space_group_name_H-M   'P 1'
#
loop_
_entity.id
_entity.type
_entity.pdbx_description
1 polymer ?
#
loop_
_entity_poly.entity_id
_entity_poly.type
_entity_poly.pdbx_seq_one_letter_code
_entity_poly.pdbx_strand_id
1 'polypeptide(L)'
;MADDEIIRKRLLLDGDGSGDEKRLVTFMKSFLKWCNNPNEDDASNSAFFERLLAMLATCQSTIAKNYLVYQMNKRELENYQVLNEDLTDRIKRAQEDICNLKEELQEAKRTRRHQQEYDALGKAIQQHPNKEETTKILTALESHSAVEKELDQELELRRKQLYVLVHAINQLKASLSENGQSKNETQQ
;
A
#
# COMPACT_ATOMS: atom_id res chain seq x y z
N MET A 1 -44.06 9.44 -3.72
CA MET A 1 -44.54 8.22 -3.03
C MET A 1 -45.92 7.78 -3.52
N ALA A 2 -47.04 8.41 -3.12
CA ALA A 2 -48.37 8.01 -3.61
C ALA A 2 -48.56 8.27 -5.12
N ASP A 3 -48.08 9.43 -5.60
CA ASP A 3 -48.14 9.77 -7.03
C ASP A 3 -47.26 8.88 -7.89
N ASP A 4 -46.05 8.53 -7.44
CA ASP A 4 -45.18 7.56 -8.14
C ASP A 4 -45.83 6.19 -8.26
N GLU A 5 -46.57 5.78 -7.23
CA GLU A 5 -47.25 4.49 -7.22
C GLU A 5 -48.46 4.48 -8.16
N ILE A 6 -49.19 5.61 -8.26
CA ILE A 6 -50.28 5.81 -9.23
C ILE A 6 -49.72 5.85 -10.65
N ILE A 7 -48.63 6.57 -10.89
CA ILE A 7 -47.96 6.64 -12.19
C ILE A 7 -47.44 5.26 -12.59
N ARG A 8 -46.83 4.51 -11.66
CA ARG A 8 -46.36 3.14 -11.90
C ARG A 8 -47.50 2.18 -12.22
N LYS A 9 -48.60 2.22 -11.46
CA LYS A 9 -49.81 1.40 -11.72
C LYS A 9 -50.41 1.74 -13.08
N ARG A 10 -50.45 3.02 -13.44
CA ARG A 10 -50.94 3.46 -14.75
C ARG A 10 -50.05 3.00 -15.88
N LEU A 11 -48.72 3.11 -15.75
CA LEU A 11 -47.77 2.60 -16.74
C LEU A 11 -47.85 1.06 -16.89
N LEU A 12 -48.09 0.34 -15.79
CA LEU A 12 -48.22 -1.12 -15.80
C LEU A 12 -49.53 -1.60 -16.43
N LEU A 13 -50.63 -0.84 -16.26
CA LEU A 13 -51.95 -1.16 -16.82
C LEU A 13 -52.11 -0.69 -18.28
N ASP A 14 -51.71 0.56 -18.58
CA ASP A 14 -51.84 1.17 -19.92
C ASP A 14 -50.63 0.92 -20.84
N GLY A 15 -49.53 0.34 -20.34
CA GLY A 15 -48.26 0.28 -21.07
C GLY A 15 -47.74 1.69 -21.44
N ASP A 16 -47.27 1.87 -22.67
CA ASP A 16 -46.85 3.18 -23.25
C ASP A 16 -48.05 4.11 -23.57
N GLY A 17 -49.19 3.95 -22.91
CA GLY A 17 -50.39 4.75 -23.19
C GLY A 17 -50.96 4.59 -24.61
N SER A 18 -50.59 3.52 -25.33
CA SER A 18 -50.91 3.32 -26.75
C SER A 18 -52.41 3.07 -27.02
N GLY A 19 -53.21 2.88 -25.98
CA GLY A 19 -54.66 2.69 -26.12
C GLY A 19 -55.02 1.36 -26.80
N ASP A 20 -54.15 0.36 -26.71
CA ASP A 20 -54.31 -0.94 -27.37
C ASP A 20 -55.51 -1.71 -26.81
N GLU A 21 -55.73 -1.68 -25.50
CA GLU A 21 -56.92 -2.23 -24.86
C GLU A 21 -58.19 -1.53 -25.39
N LYS A 22 -58.17 -0.21 -25.52
CA LYS A 22 -59.29 0.55 -26.11
C LYS A 22 -59.51 0.17 -27.57
N ARG A 23 -58.45 -0.13 -28.32
CA ARG A 23 -58.53 -0.55 -29.73
C ARG A 23 -59.18 -1.93 -29.88
N LEU A 24 -58.81 -2.88 -29.03
CA LEU A 24 -59.44 -4.20 -28.97
C LEU A 24 -60.91 -4.11 -28.55
N VAL A 25 -61.22 -3.31 -27.53
CA VAL A 25 -62.60 -3.06 -27.10
C VAL A 25 -63.43 -2.41 -28.21
N THR A 26 -62.87 -1.45 -28.94
CA THR A 26 -63.54 -0.81 -30.08
C THR A 26 -63.75 -1.79 -31.23
N PHE A 27 -62.75 -2.61 -31.58
CA PHE A 27 -62.90 -3.67 -32.57
C PHE A 27 -64.03 -4.64 -32.19
N MET A 28 -64.06 -5.10 -30.94
CA MET A 28 -65.07 -6.02 -30.44
C MET A 28 -66.48 -5.41 -30.50
N LYS A 29 -66.63 -4.12 -30.13
CA LYS A 29 -67.90 -3.40 -30.26
C LYS A 29 -68.34 -3.24 -31.72
N SER A 30 -67.41 -2.92 -32.62
CA SER A 30 -67.68 -2.83 -34.06
C SER A 30 -68.08 -4.18 -34.66
N PHE A 31 -67.44 -5.26 -34.23
CA PHE A 31 -67.79 -6.62 -34.63
C PHE A 31 -69.19 -7.02 -34.16
N LEU A 32 -69.51 -6.79 -32.88
CA LEU A 32 -70.84 -7.06 -32.35
C LEU A 32 -71.92 -6.22 -33.04
N LYS A 33 -71.61 -4.97 -33.40
CA LYS A 33 -72.55 -4.13 -34.17
C LYS A 33 -72.80 -4.70 -35.56
N TRP A 34 -71.75 -5.16 -36.25
CA TRP A 34 -71.84 -5.79 -37.57
C TRP A 34 -72.69 -7.07 -37.53
N CYS A 35 -72.44 -7.96 -36.56
CA CYS A 35 -73.21 -9.21 -36.41
C CYS A 35 -74.70 -9.01 -36.12
N ASN A 36 -75.08 -7.88 -35.52
CA ASN A 36 -76.45 -7.59 -35.10
C ASN A 36 -77.20 -6.64 -36.05
N ASN A 37 -76.68 -6.32 -37.24
CA ASN A 37 -77.31 -5.42 -38.21
C ASN A 37 -77.77 -6.17 -39.48
N PRO A 38 -78.91 -6.88 -39.44
CA PRO A 38 -79.39 -7.70 -40.56
C PRO A 38 -80.06 -6.91 -41.71
N ASN A 39 -80.19 -5.57 -41.61
CA ASN A 39 -81.01 -4.74 -42.51
C ASN A 39 -80.23 -3.63 -43.26
N GLU A 40 -78.90 -3.73 -43.39
CA GLU A 40 -78.11 -2.75 -44.17
C GLU A 40 -77.97 -3.20 -45.63
N ASP A 41 -77.94 -2.23 -46.56
CA ASP A 41 -77.65 -2.46 -47.98
C ASP A 41 -76.30 -3.20 -48.14
N ASP A 42 -76.23 -4.16 -49.07
CA ASP A 42 -75.04 -5.01 -49.30
C ASP A 42 -73.73 -4.21 -49.47
N ALA A 43 -73.82 -3.03 -50.11
CA ALA A 43 -72.69 -2.13 -50.29
C ALA A 43 -72.18 -1.51 -48.97
N SER A 44 -73.08 -1.15 -48.05
CA SER A 44 -72.74 -0.65 -46.72
C SER A 44 -72.11 -1.76 -45.89
N ASN A 45 -72.69 -2.95 -45.96
CA ASN A 45 -72.23 -4.12 -45.23
C ASN A 45 -70.80 -4.55 -45.65
N SER A 46 -70.50 -4.53 -46.96
CA SER A 46 -69.17 -4.81 -47.50
C SER A 46 -68.13 -3.78 -47.02
N ALA A 47 -68.44 -2.49 -47.08
CA ALA A 47 -67.54 -1.43 -46.60
C ALA A 47 -67.28 -1.54 -45.08
N PHE A 48 -68.30 -1.94 -44.31
CA PHE A 48 -68.17 -2.17 -42.87
C PHE A 48 -67.27 -3.37 -42.55
N PHE A 49 -67.39 -4.45 -43.34
CA PHE A 49 -66.54 -5.63 -43.21
C PHE A 49 -65.07 -5.35 -43.55
N GLU A 50 -64.79 -4.61 -44.63
CA GLU A 50 -63.43 -4.18 -44.97
C GLU A 50 -62.80 -3.32 -43.86
N ARG A 51 -63.57 -2.41 -43.26
CA ARG A 51 -63.13 -1.62 -42.11
C ARG A 51 -62.80 -2.51 -40.91
N LEU A 52 -63.57 -3.56 -40.68
CA LEU A 52 -63.34 -4.51 -39.61
C LEU A 52 -62.05 -5.31 -39.82
N LEU A 53 -61.79 -5.76 -41.05
CA LEU A 53 -60.53 -6.42 -41.42
C LEU A 53 -59.33 -5.48 -41.22
N ALA A 54 -59.45 -4.21 -41.60
CA ALA A 54 -58.39 -3.22 -41.37
C ALA A 54 -58.12 -3.03 -39.87
N MET A 55 -59.16 -2.93 -39.04
CA MET A 55 -59.01 -2.87 -37.58
C MET A 55 -58.31 -4.12 -37.01
N LEU A 56 -58.67 -5.31 -37.48
CA LEU A 56 -58.03 -6.56 -37.06
C LEU A 56 -56.54 -6.59 -37.44
N ALA A 57 -56.20 -6.20 -38.67
CA ALA A 57 -54.83 -6.13 -39.14
C ALA A 57 -53.97 -5.18 -38.29
N THR A 58 -54.52 -4.02 -37.90
CA THR A 58 -53.80 -3.11 -36.98
C THR A 58 -53.60 -3.71 -35.60
N CYS A 59 -54.58 -4.44 -35.05
CA CYS A 59 -54.43 -5.11 -33.75
C CYS A 59 -53.34 -6.19 -33.82
N GLN A 60 -53.33 -7.00 -34.88
CA GLN A 60 -52.30 -8.02 -35.10
C GLN A 60 -50.89 -7.41 -35.21
N SER A 61 -50.74 -6.32 -35.97
CA SER A 61 -49.45 -5.63 -36.09
C SER A 61 -48.96 -5.07 -34.76
N THR A 62 -49.86 -4.54 -33.93
CA THR A 62 -49.51 -4.05 -32.60
C THR A 62 -49.07 -5.18 -31.67
N ILE A 63 -49.76 -6.32 -31.67
CA ILE A 63 -49.38 -7.49 -30.87
C ILE A 63 -47.98 -7.99 -31.28
N ALA A 64 -47.72 -8.08 -32.58
CA ALA A 64 -46.41 -8.46 -33.10
C ALA A 64 -45.31 -7.49 -32.66
N LYS A 65 -45.57 -6.17 -32.72
CA LYS A 65 -44.65 -5.14 -32.22
C LYS A 65 -44.38 -5.31 -30.72
N ASN A 66 -45.42 -5.48 -29.91
CA ASN A 66 -45.29 -5.62 -28.45
C ASN A 66 -44.49 -6.88 -28.08
N TYR A 67 -44.67 -7.98 -28.84
CA TYR A 67 -43.87 -9.18 -28.67
C TYR A 67 -42.38 -8.96 -28.97
N LEU A 68 -42.05 -8.24 -30.04
CA LEU A 68 -40.66 -7.89 -30.36
C LEU A 68 -40.04 -6.99 -29.30
N VAL A 69 -40.78 -5.99 -28.80
CA VAL A 69 -40.33 -5.13 -27.70
C VAL A 69 -40.10 -5.95 -26.43
N TYR A 70 -40.98 -6.90 -26.11
CA TYR A 70 -40.78 -7.80 -24.98
C TYR A 70 -39.49 -8.64 -25.13
N GLN A 71 -39.23 -9.21 -26.30
CA GLN A 71 -38.00 -9.95 -26.55
C GLN A 71 -36.76 -9.06 -26.42
N MET A 72 -36.81 -7.84 -26.96
CA MET A 72 -35.74 -6.85 -26.84
C MET A 72 -35.46 -6.53 -25.37
N ASN A 73 -36.49 -6.19 -24.60
CA ASN A 73 -36.38 -5.89 -23.17
C ASN A 73 -35.80 -7.05 -22.37
N LYS A 74 -36.18 -8.29 -22.71
CA LYS A 74 -35.60 -9.48 -22.07
C LYS A 74 -34.10 -9.57 -22.31
N ARG A 75 -33.66 -9.38 -23.55
CA ARG A 75 -32.23 -9.38 -23.90
C ARG A 75 -31.48 -8.22 -23.25
N GLU A 76 -32.09 -7.03 -23.20
CA GLU A 76 -31.50 -5.88 -22.50
C GLU A 76 -31.32 -6.16 -21.01
N LEU A 77 -32.32 -6.78 -20.36
CA LEU A 77 -32.22 -7.15 -18.96
C LEU A 77 -31.06 -8.12 -18.70
N GLU A 78 -30.88 -9.14 -19.55
CA GLU A 78 -29.75 -10.07 -19.48
C GLU A 78 -28.42 -9.32 -19.65
N ASN A 79 -28.32 -8.39 -20.60
CA ASN A 79 -27.13 -7.57 -20.78
C ASN A 79 -26.84 -6.69 -19.55
N TYR A 80 -27.85 -6.08 -18.94
CA TYR A 80 -27.68 -5.27 -17.74
C TYR A 80 -27.22 -6.09 -16.54
N GLN A 81 -27.67 -7.34 -16.42
CA GLN A 81 -27.19 -8.25 -15.37
C GLN A 81 -25.69 -8.53 -15.54
N VAL A 82 -25.27 -8.91 -16.74
CA VAL A 82 -23.84 -9.16 -17.05
C VAL A 82 -23.00 -7.91 -16.81
N LEU A 83 -23.48 -6.73 -17.25
CA LEU A 83 -22.77 -5.48 -17.04
C LEU A 83 -22.63 -5.14 -15.55
N ASN A 84 -23.65 -5.42 -14.74
CA ASN A 84 -23.62 -5.18 -13.32
C ASN A 84 -22.64 -6.12 -12.59
N GLU A 85 -22.55 -7.37 -13.03
CA GLU A 85 -21.55 -8.33 -12.53
C GLU A 85 -20.12 -7.86 -12.87
N ASP A 86 -19.85 -7.49 -14.14
CA ASP A 86 -18.53 -6.97 -14.55
C ASP A 86 -18.16 -5.68 -13.79
N LEU A 87 -19.11 -4.77 -13.60
CA LEU A 87 -18.89 -3.55 -12.82
C LEU A 87 -18.53 -3.88 -11.37
N THR A 88 -19.25 -4.81 -10.76
CA THR A 88 -19.01 -5.25 -9.38
C THR A 88 -17.61 -5.87 -9.25
N ASP A 89 -17.19 -6.69 -10.21
CA ASP A 89 -15.87 -7.32 -10.19
C ASP A 89 -14.74 -6.33 -10.50
N ARG A 90 -14.98 -5.30 -11.32
CA ARG A 90 -14.03 -4.19 -11.49
C ARG A 90 -13.87 -3.39 -10.19
N ILE A 91 -14.96 -3.14 -9.47
CA ILE A 91 -14.91 -2.44 -8.18
C ILE A 91 -14.10 -3.25 -7.16
N LYS A 92 -14.33 -4.57 -7.06
CA LYS A 92 -13.54 -5.44 -6.18
C LYS A 92 -12.05 -5.41 -6.51
N ARG A 93 -11.70 -5.57 -7.80
CA ARG A 93 -10.30 -5.49 -8.25
C ARG A 93 -9.64 -4.16 -7.91
N ALA A 94 -10.34 -3.04 -8.16
CA ALA A 94 -9.83 -1.72 -7.80
C ALA A 94 -9.64 -1.57 -6.28
N GLN A 95 -10.51 -2.16 -5.46
CA GLN A 95 -10.34 -2.16 -4.00
C GLN A 95 -9.13 -3.00 -3.56
N GLU A 96 -8.91 -4.17 -4.17
CA GLU A 96 -7.73 -5.00 -3.94
C GLU A 96 -6.44 -4.25 -4.33
N ASP A 97 -6.43 -3.60 -5.50
CA ASP A 97 -5.29 -2.79 -5.96
C ASP A 97 -4.99 -1.65 -4.99
N ILE A 98 -6.01 -0.97 -4.45
CA ILE A 98 -5.82 0.09 -3.44
C ILE A 98 -5.20 -0.48 -2.16
N CYS A 99 -5.63 -1.66 -1.71
CA CYS A 99 -5.06 -2.32 -0.54
C CYS A 99 -3.58 -2.67 -0.77
N ASN A 100 -3.25 -3.27 -1.91
CA ASN A 100 -1.88 -3.62 -2.28
C ASN A 100 -0.97 -2.39 -2.34
N LEU A 101 -1.42 -1.32 -3.04
CA LEU A 101 -0.68 -0.07 -3.13
C LEU A 101 -0.46 0.60 -1.76
N LYS A 102 -1.41 0.44 -0.83
CA LYS A 102 -1.28 0.96 0.52
C LYS A 102 -0.21 0.20 1.32
N GLU A 103 -0.13 -1.12 1.15
CA GLU A 103 0.92 -1.95 1.77
C GLU A 103 2.29 -1.60 1.19
N GLU A 104 2.42 -1.56 -0.13
CA GLU A 104 3.66 -1.14 -0.81
C GLU A 104 4.12 0.25 -0.36
N LEU A 105 3.18 1.20 -0.19
CA LEU A 105 3.50 2.54 0.31
C LEU A 105 4.01 2.50 1.75
N GLN A 106 3.48 1.63 2.61
CA GLN A 106 3.97 1.47 3.97
C GLN A 106 5.39 0.89 4.00
N GLU A 107 5.66 -0.11 3.17
CA GLU A 107 6.99 -0.69 3.03
C GLU A 107 8.00 0.33 2.50
N ALA A 108 7.65 1.08 1.45
CA ALA A 108 8.48 2.14 0.90
C ALA A 108 8.79 3.23 1.94
N LYS A 109 7.81 3.62 2.76
CA LYS A 109 8.02 4.56 3.88
C LYS A 109 8.98 4.00 4.92
N ARG A 110 8.86 2.71 5.26
CA ARG A 110 9.75 2.03 6.21
C ARG A 110 11.18 2.01 5.70
N THR A 111 11.39 1.63 4.44
CA THR A 111 12.70 1.63 3.79
C THR A 111 13.32 3.02 3.78
N ARG A 112 12.53 4.05 3.43
CA ARG A 112 13.01 5.44 3.47
C ARG A 112 13.43 5.86 4.88
N ARG A 113 12.67 5.48 5.91
CA ARG A 113 13.02 5.78 7.30
C ARG A 113 14.33 5.10 7.70
N HIS A 114 14.49 3.81 7.40
CA HIS A 114 15.73 3.09 7.66
C HIS A 114 16.91 3.78 6.94
N GLN A 115 16.75 4.16 5.68
CA GLN A 115 17.80 4.86 4.93
C GLN A 115 18.21 6.19 5.59
N GLN A 116 17.24 6.97 6.09
CA GLN A 116 17.52 8.20 6.83
C GLN A 116 18.24 7.95 8.16
N GLU A 117 17.86 6.89 8.88
CA GLU A 117 18.53 6.48 10.12
C GLU A 117 19.98 6.03 9.85
N TYR A 118 20.21 5.27 8.78
CA TYR A 118 21.55 4.87 8.34
C TYR A 118 22.40 6.07 7.90
N ASP A 119 21.83 7.02 7.15
CA ASP A 119 22.55 8.23 6.74
C ASP A 119 22.93 9.09 7.95
N ALA A 120 22.04 9.21 8.95
CA ALA A 120 22.32 9.93 10.19
C ALA A 120 23.44 9.27 11.00
N LEU A 121 23.38 7.94 11.17
CA LEU A 121 24.44 7.15 11.82
C LEU A 121 25.77 7.26 11.05
N GLY A 122 25.74 7.16 9.72
CA GLY A 122 26.91 7.29 8.86
C GLY A 122 27.59 8.66 9.03
N LYS A 123 26.81 9.74 9.07
CA LYS A 123 27.32 11.09 9.36
C LYS A 123 27.95 11.19 10.76
N ALA A 124 27.34 10.58 11.78
CA ALA A 124 27.91 10.56 13.13
C ALA A 124 29.22 9.77 13.16
N ILE A 125 29.29 8.62 12.49
CA ILE A 125 30.52 7.82 12.39
C ILE A 125 31.63 8.59 11.66
N GLN A 126 31.31 9.34 10.61
CA GLN A 126 32.28 10.16 9.88
C GLN A 126 32.88 11.30 10.71
N GLN A 127 32.25 11.72 11.82
CA GLN A 127 32.84 12.69 12.74
C GLN A 127 33.97 12.10 13.58
N HIS A 128 34.03 10.76 13.70
CA HIS A 128 35.10 10.07 14.40
C HIS A 128 36.28 9.81 13.46
N PRO A 129 37.53 9.82 13.99
CA PRO A 129 38.71 9.57 13.18
C PRO A 129 38.69 8.17 12.58
N ASN A 130 39.35 8.02 11.43
CA ASN A 130 39.38 6.75 10.72
C ASN A 130 40.00 5.67 11.63
N LYS A 131 39.40 4.48 11.63
CA LYS A 131 39.86 3.35 12.45
C LYS A 131 41.32 3.02 12.14
N GLU A 132 41.71 3.04 10.87
CA GLU A 132 43.09 2.72 10.48
C GLU A 132 44.10 3.71 11.06
N GLU A 133 43.81 5.01 11.00
CA GLU A 133 44.68 6.05 11.57
C GLU A 133 44.75 5.91 13.09
N THR A 134 43.62 5.65 13.75
CA THR A 134 43.57 5.44 15.19
C THR A 134 44.37 4.20 15.61
N THR A 135 44.29 3.10 14.84
CA THR A 135 45.08 1.89 15.12
C THR A 135 46.58 2.11 14.93
N LYS A 136 46.99 2.88 13.91
CA LYS A 136 48.41 3.24 13.73
C LYS A 136 48.93 4.05 14.91
N ILE A 137 48.18 5.07 15.34
CA ILE A 137 48.54 5.87 16.52
C ILE A 137 48.61 4.99 17.77
N LEU A 138 47.67 4.06 17.95
CA LEU A 138 47.66 3.12 19.07
C LEU A 138 48.92 2.24 19.09
N THR A 139 49.25 1.62 17.95
CA THR A 139 50.46 0.77 17.84
C THR A 139 51.75 1.56 18.06
N ALA A 140 51.82 2.80 17.58
CA ALA A 140 52.95 3.69 17.83
C ALA A 140 53.06 4.03 19.32
N LEU A 141 51.94 4.38 19.97
CA LEU A 141 51.89 4.68 21.40
C LEU A 141 52.29 3.47 22.25
N GLU A 142 51.83 2.27 21.90
CA GLU A 142 52.23 1.02 22.55
C GLU A 142 53.75 0.80 22.43
N SER A 143 54.34 1.05 21.26
CA SER A 143 55.79 0.95 21.07
C SER A 143 56.57 1.97 21.91
N HIS A 144 56.10 3.22 22.00
CA HIS A 144 56.71 4.24 22.85
C HIS A 144 56.64 3.86 24.33
N SER A 145 55.50 3.34 24.80
CA SER A 145 55.34 2.89 26.18
C SER A 145 56.25 1.70 26.53
N ALA A 146 56.55 0.83 25.55
CA ALA A 146 57.48 -0.26 25.73
C ALA A 146 58.92 0.25 25.90
N VAL A 147 59.32 1.23 25.09
CA VAL A 147 60.64 1.88 25.18
C VAL A 147 60.78 2.65 26.51
N GLU A 148 59.75 3.37 26.96
CA GLU A 148 59.78 4.06 28.26
C GLU A 148 59.99 3.06 29.41
N LYS A 149 59.28 1.92 29.40
CA LYS A 149 59.48 0.88 30.43
C LYS A 149 60.89 0.30 30.41
N GLU A 150 61.47 0.12 29.24
CA GLU A 150 62.85 -0.37 29.10
C GLU A 150 63.86 0.66 29.62
N LEU A 151 63.65 1.94 29.31
CA LEU A 151 64.48 3.03 29.82
C LEU A 151 64.37 3.18 31.34
N ASP A 152 63.16 3.07 31.90
CA ASP A 152 62.94 3.09 33.35
C ASP A 152 63.65 1.93 34.04
N GLN A 153 63.64 0.74 33.44
CA GLN A 153 64.40 -0.42 33.94
C GLN A 153 65.91 -0.19 33.89
N GLU A 154 66.43 0.44 32.84
CA GLU A 154 67.85 0.77 32.75
C GLU A 154 68.24 1.83 33.78
N LEU A 155 67.44 2.89 33.96
CA LEU A 155 67.66 3.91 34.97
C LEU A 155 67.60 3.34 36.40
N GLU A 156 66.68 2.42 36.67
CA GLU A 156 66.61 1.64 37.91
C GLU A 156 67.91 0.86 38.16
N LEU A 157 68.43 0.17 37.14
CA LEU A 157 69.68 -0.57 37.21
C LEU A 157 70.87 0.37 37.52
N ARG A 158 70.95 1.51 36.82
CA ARG A 158 71.99 2.53 37.06
C ARG A 158 71.90 3.11 38.47
N ARG A 159 70.69 3.38 38.98
CA ARG A 159 70.47 3.81 40.38
C ARG A 159 70.99 2.76 41.36
N LYS A 160 70.69 1.47 41.14
CA LYS A 160 71.19 0.38 41.99
C LYS A 160 72.72 0.29 41.95
N GLN A 161 73.35 0.42 40.78
CA GLN A 161 74.81 0.43 40.63
C GLN A 161 75.46 1.62 41.36
N LEU A 162 74.89 2.82 41.24
CA LEU A 162 75.34 4.00 41.98
C LEU A 162 75.22 3.80 43.49
N TYR A 163 74.13 3.19 43.95
CA TYR A 163 73.94 2.88 45.37
C TYR A 163 75.03 1.93 45.89
N VAL A 164 75.36 0.89 45.11
CA VAL A 164 76.47 -0.04 45.42
C VAL A 164 77.81 0.69 45.46
N LEU A 165 78.09 1.58 44.50
CA LEU A 165 79.33 2.36 44.48
C LEU A 165 79.44 3.29 45.69
N VAL A 166 78.36 3.99 46.03
CA VAL A 166 78.30 4.85 47.23
C VAL A 166 78.49 4.02 48.49
N HIS A 167 77.88 2.84 48.57
CA HIS A 167 78.08 1.92 49.68
C HIS A 167 79.55 1.47 49.79
N ALA A 168 80.19 1.10 48.68
CA ALA A 168 81.60 0.75 48.63
C ALA A 168 82.52 1.92 49.03
N ILE A 169 82.21 3.14 48.59
CA ILE A 169 82.94 4.36 49.01
C ILE A 169 82.79 4.58 50.52
N ASN A 170 81.59 4.41 51.06
CA ASN A 170 81.35 4.53 52.50
C ASN A 170 82.07 3.45 53.30
N GLN A 171 82.10 2.20 52.82
CA GLN A 171 82.89 1.12 53.41
C GLN A 171 84.39 1.41 53.35
N LEU A 172 84.90 1.91 52.23
CA LEU A 172 86.30 2.33 52.10
C LEU A 172 86.62 3.51 53.02
N LYS A 173 85.72 4.49 53.16
CA LYS A 173 85.86 5.57 54.14
C LYS A 173 85.87 5.04 55.57
N ALA A 174 85.01 4.08 55.89
CA ALA A 174 84.99 3.42 57.21
C ALA A 174 86.30 2.68 57.48
N SER A 175 86.79 1.89 56.52
CA SER A 175 88.08 1.19 56.61
C SER A 175 89.27 2.15 56.68
N LEU A 176 89.25 3.29 55.97
CA LEU A 176 90.24 4.36 56.09
C LEU A 176 90.17 5.06 57.46
N SER A 177 88.98 5.20 58.04
CA SER A 177 88.83 5.72 59.40
C SER A 177 89.32 4.74 60.47
N GLU A 178 89.14 3.43 60.27
CA GLU A 178 89.72 2.38 61.13
C GLU A 178 91.24 2.32 61.00
N ASN A 179 91.80 2.36 59.79
CA ASN A 179 93.27 2.40 59.57
C ASN A 179 93.93 3.71 60.02
N GLY A 180 93.16 4.81 60.09
CA GLY A 180 93.62 6.06 60.70
C GLY A 180 93.72 5.98 62.23
N GLN A 181 92.94 5.11 62.86
CA GLN A 181 93.05 4.81 64.29
C GLN A 181 94.20 3.82 64.57
N SER A 182 94.45 2.85 63.70
CA SER A 182 95.54 1.87 63.88
C SER A 182 96.96 2.45 63.77
N LYS A 183 97.15 3.62 63.14
CA LYS A 183 98.46 4.30 63.10
C LYS A 183 98.75 5.22 64.28
N ASN A 184 97.76 5.51 65.13
CA ASN A 184 97.96 6.33 66.34
C ASN A 184 98.23 5.51 67.60
N GLU A 185 98.27 4.18 67.53
CA GLU A 185 98.52 3.31 68.70
C GLU A 185 99.93 2.70 68.76
N THR A 186 100.88 3.14 67.91
CA THR A 186 102.29 2.66 67.98
C THR A 186 103.34 3.73 68.28
N GLN A 187 102.95 4.97 68.60
CA GLN A 187 103.85 5.97 69.17
C GLN A 187 103.11 6.86 70.19
N GLN A 188 102.86 6.33 71.38
CA GLN A 188 103.07 6.97 72.69
C GLN A 188 102.65 6.04 73.83
#